data_AF-A0A4S1DZZ5-F1
#
_entry.id   AF-A0A4S1DZZ5-F1
#
_cell.length_a   1.000
_cell.length_b   1.000
_cell.length_c   1.000
_cell.angle_alpha   90.00
_cell.angle_beta   90.00
_cell.angle_gamma   90.00
#
_symmetry.space_group_name_H-M   'P 1'
#
loop_
_entity.id
_entity.type
_entity.pdbx_description
1 polymer ?
#
loop_
_entity_poly.entity_id
_entity_poly.type
_entity_poly.pdbx_seq_one_letter_code
_entity_poly.pdbx_strand_id
1 'polypeptide(L)'
;MTIEKLQKLKLDAVKPETLQKAVKDLLEDYNEATDKETFNKIAKDNIEKVFSLVEKLAPDAIVKEKKNPEPKPKGKEEKKLSKDTKKELDALSEGIKQCRIKIRKYNEEKRKGKPQKPKPKRHEKIKKHFISIGNLIPPNLKENLEVQKEAEKILLRGYREIINAFRINTIHVKEGVEAIKDKYDEIEEKIKK
;
A
#
# COMPACT_ATOMS: atom_id res chain seq x y z
N MET A 1 17.12 7.92 7.60
CA MET A 1 16.38 7.89 6.32
C MET A 1 14.88 7.97 6.58
N THR A 2 14.07 8.43 5.61
CA THR A 2 12.60 8.52 5.72
C THR A 2 11.92 7.53 4.77
N ILE A 3 10.74 7.04 5.17
CA ILE A 3 9.92 6.13 4.36
C ILE A 3 9.50 6.73 3.00
N GLU A 4 9.53 8.06 2.88
CA GLU A 4 9.30 8.80 1.64
C GLU A 4 10.28 8.40 0.53
N LYS A 5 11.52 8.04 0.88
CA LYS A 5 12.49 7.54 -0.10
C LYS A 5 12.10 6.17 -0.64
N LEU A 6 11.48 5.32 0.20
CA LEU A 6 10.93 4.02 -0.23
C LEU A 6 9.68 4.20 -1.10
N GLN A 7 8.84 5.20 -0.82
CA GLN A 7 7.66 5.52 -1.64
C GLN A 7 8.01 5.95 -3.06
N LYS A 8 9.19 6.55 -3.26
CA LYS A 8 9.69 7.00 -4.57
C LYS A 8 10.40 5.89 -5.38
N LEU A 9 10.54 4.68 -4.84
CA LEU A 9 11.18 3.57 -5.54
C LEU A 9 10.28 3.00 -6.64
N LYS A 10 10.90 2.63 -7.77
CA LYS A 10 10.23 1.81 -8.79
C LYS A 10 10.16 0.37 -8.30
N LEU A 11 9.06 0.00 -7.65
CA LEU A 11 8.87 -1.31 -7.02
C LEU A 11 9.13 -2.47 -7.98
N ASP A 12 8.79 -2.35 -9.27
CA ASP A 12 8.96 -3.43 -10.26
C ASP A 12 10.43 -3.66 -10.67
N ALA A 13 11.29 -2.68 -10.40
CA ALA A 13 12.73 -2.78 -10.64
C ALA A 13 13.50 -3.30 -9.41
N VAL A 14 12.85 -3.44 -8.25
CA VAL A 14 13.48 -3.99 -7.04
C VAL A 14 13.59 -5.49 -7.16
N LYS A 15 14.81 -5.99 -7.36
CA LYS A 15 15.16 -7.41 -7.26
C LYS A 15 16.12 -7.61 -6.09
N PRO A 16 16.06 -8.75 -5.37
CA PRO A 16 15.17 -9.91 -5.56
C PRO A 16 13.74 -9.71 -5.04
N GLU A 17 12.82 -10.61 -5.40
CA GLU A 17 11.39 -10.57 -5.00
C GLU A 17 11.20 -10.50 -3.47
N THR A 18 12.09 -11.13 -2.70
CA THR A 18 12.09 -11.05 -1.23
C THR A 18 12.30 -9.62 -0.72
N LEU A 19 13.21 -8.87 -1.35
CA LEU A 19 13.45 -7.46 -1.03
C LEU A 19 12.28 -6.59 -1.49
N GLN A 20 11.72 -6.87 -2.66
CA GLN A 20 10.53 -6.20 -3.17
C GLN A 20 9.34 -6.36 -2.21
N LYS A 21 9.13 -7.57 -1.70
CA LYS A 21 8.09 -7.87 -0.71
C LYS A 21 8.35 -7.14 0.61
N ALA A 22 9.58 -7.12 1.09
CA ALA A 22 9.95 -6.37 2.31
C ALA A 22 9.67 -4.86 2.19
N VAL A 23 9.91 -4.26 1.01
CA VAL A 23 9.56 -2.86 0.73
C VAL A 23 8.04 -2.67 0.74
N LYS A 24 7.28 -3.55 0.07
CA LYS A 24 5.80 -3.50 0.05
C LYS A 24 5.20 -3.63 1.45
N ASP A 25 5.66 -4.61 2.21
CA ASP A 25 5.25 -4.87 3.59
C ASP A 25 5.46 -3.64 4.48
N LEU A 26 6.61 -2.96 4.38
CA LEU A 26 6.89 -1.73 5.15
C LEU A 26 6.01 -0.55 4.73
N LEU A 27 5.72 -0.41 3.44
CA LEU A 27 4.85 0.65 2.92
C LEU A 27 3.39 0.43 3.35
N GLU A 28 2.92 -0.82 3.32
CA GLU A 28 1.60 -1.19 3.84
C GLU A 28 1.51 -0.92 5.34
N ASP A 29 2.48 -1.40 6.14
CA ASP A 29 2.50 -1.17 7.58
C ASP A 29 2.50 0.33 7.93
N TYR A 30 3.17 1.17 7.13
CA TYR A 30 3.15 2.64 7.28
C TYR A 30 1.80 3.26 6.93
N ASN A 31 1.12 2.76 5.91
CA ASN A 31 -0.21 3.24 5.52
C ASN A 31 -1.27 2.86 6.57
N GLU A 32 -1.11 1.73 7.24
CA GLU A 32 -1.99 1.26 8.32
C GLU A 32 -1.66 1.89 9.69
N ALA A 33 -0.45 2.42 9.86
CA ALA A 33 -0.02 3.05 11.10
C ALA A 33 -0.89 4.28 11.43
N THR A 34 -1.49 4.26 12.63
CA THR A 34 -2.29 5.39 13.12
C THR A 34 -1.41 6.59 13.49
N ASP A 35 -0.15 6.34 13.86
CA ASP A 35 0.84 7.33 14.20
C ASP A 35 2.08 7.13 13.32
N LYS A 36 2.14 7.92 12.24
CA LYS A 36 3.20 7.86 11.23
C LYS A 36 4.55 8.29 11.77
N GLU A 37 4.59 9.23 12.72
CA GLU A 37 5.84 9.69 13.33
C GLU A 37 6.45 8.62 14.22
N THR A 38 5.63 7.97 15.04
CA THR A 38 6.08 6.87 15.90
C THR A 38 6.48 5.66 15.06
N PHE A 39 5.76 5.36 13.97
CA PHE A 39 6.17 4.33 13.02
C PHE A 39 7.56 4.63 12.45
N ASN A 40 7.79 5.86 11.97
CA ASN A 40 9.08 6.26 11.40
C ASN A 40 10.21 6.15 12.41
N LYS A 41 9.97 6.43 13.70
CA LYS A 41 10.97 6.25 14.78
C LYS A 41 11.28 4.78 15.03
N ILE A 42 10.27 3.91 15.13
CA ILE A 42 10.43 2.48 15.43
C ILE A 42 11.03 1.73 14.24
N ALA A 43 10.61 2.07 13.02
CA ALA A 43 11.00 1.41 11.79
C ALA A 43 12.28 2.00 11.17
N LYS A 44 12.86 3.07 11.74
CA LYS A 44 13.99 3.81 11.16
C LYS A 44 15.13 2.90 10.72
N ASP A 45 15.58 2.02 11.60
CA ASP A 45 16.71 1.11 11.35
C ASP A 45 16.37 0.10 10.24
N ASN A 46 15.11 -0.35 10.17
CA ASN A 46 14.65 -1.25 9.13
C ASN A 46 14.52 -0.53 7.78
N ILE A 47 14.01 0.70 7.77
CA ILE A 47 13.92 1.54 6.57
C ILE A 47 15.32 1.78 5.99
N GLU A 48 16.31 2.06 6.85
CA GLU A 48 17.70 2.25 6.46
C GLU A 48 18.34 0.97 5.90
N LYS A 49 18.10 -0.18 6.54
CA LYS A 49 18.57 -1.48 6.07
C LYS A 49 17.94 -1.90 4.74
N VAL A 50 16.62 -1.71 4.58
CA VAL A 50 15.94 -1.99 3.30
C VAL A 50 16.49 -1.09 2.20
N PHE A 51 16.63 0.20 2.46
CA PHE A 51 17.10 1.16 1.46
C PHE A 51 18.54 0.86 1.02
N SER A 52 19.44 0.55 1.96
CA SER A 52 20.83 0.19 1.64
C SER A 52 20.94 -1.14 0.86
N LEU A 53 20.05 -2.10 1.12
CA LEU A 53 19.97 -3.33 0.32
C LEU A 53 19.45 -3.06 -1.10
N VAL A 54 18.49 -2.15 -1.25
CA VAL A 54 18.02 -1.69 -2.57
C VAL A 54 19.13 -0.96 -3.32
N GLU A 55 19.92 -0.11 -2.67
CA GLU A 55 21.09 0.54 -3.30
C GLU A 55 22.12 -0.47 -3.81
N LYS A 56 22.37 -1.54 -3.06
CA LYS A 56 23.33 -2.58 -3.42
C LYS A 56 22.83 -3.52 -4.52
N LEU A 57 21.54 -3.90 -4.48
CA LEU A 57 21.00 -4.99 -5.31
C LEU A 57 20.14 -4.51 -6.48
N ALA A 58 19.52 -3.34 -6.36
CA ALA A 58 18.63 -2.77 -7.36
C ALA A 58 18.81 -1.24 -7.46
N PRO A 59 20.02 -0.73 -7.77
CA PRO A 59 20.28 0.69 -7.89
C PRO A 59 19.43 1.36 -8.98
N ASP A 60 19.02 0.61 -10.00
CA ASP A 60 18.14 1.07 -11.09
C ASP A 60 16.70 1.35 -10.64
N ALA A 61 16.30 0.84 -9.47
CA ALA A 61 14.99 1.11 -8.88
C ALA A 61 14.91 2.48 -8.19
N ILE A 62 16.06 3.12 -7.95
CA ILE A 62 16.15 4.43 -7.31
C ILE A 62 16.04 5.51 -8.38
N VAL A 63 14.99 6.33 -8.31
CA VAL A 63 14.85 7.51 -9.17
C VAL A 63 15.89 8.55 -8.74
N LYS A 64 17.07 8.52 -9.37
CA LYS A 64 18.13 9.50 -9.12
C LYS A 64 17.72 10.85 -9.70
N GLU A 65 17.61 11.88 -8.87
CA GLU A 65 17.80 13.27 -9.33
C GLU A 65 19.22 13.37 -9.90
N LYS A 66 19.33 13.87 -11.13
CA LYS A 66 20.55 13.91 -11.94
C LYS A 66 21.76 14.44 -11.15
N LYS A 67 22.78 13.60 -10.97
CA LYS A 67 24.18 14.03 -10.96
C LYS A 67 25.02 13.03 -11.78
N ASN A 68 25.53 13.58 -12.88
CA ASN A 68 26.51 13.18 -13.91
C ASN A 68 26.93 11.71 -14.15
N PRO A 69 27.20 11.35 -15.42
CA PRO A 69 27.35 9.97 -15.89
C PRO A 69 28.79 9.49 -15.88
N GLU A 70 29.00 8.19 -15.60
CA GLU A 70 29.88 7.23 -16.32
C GLU A 70 30.11 5.95 -15.48
N PRO A 71 30.50 4.81 -16.09
CA PRO A 71 30.06 4.21 -17.34
C PRO A 71 29.31 2.88 -17.09
N LYS A 72 28.52 2.45 -18.07
CA LYS A 72 27.82 1.14 -18.06
C LYS A 72 28.80 -0.02 -17.91
N PRO A 73 28.35 -1.16 -17.34
CA PRO A 73 28.52 -2.41 -18.06
C PRO A 73 27.19 -3.11 -18.34
N LYS A 74 27.13 -3.63 -19.57
CA LYS A 74 26.14 -4.53 -20.13
C LYS A 74 26.12 -5.84 -19.32
N GLY A 75 24.95 -6.48 -19.22
CA GLY A 75 24.85 -7.91 -18.92
C GLY A 75 23.68 -8.26 -18.02
N LYS A 76 22.59 -8.74 -18.63
CA LYS A 76 21.55 -9.51 -17.94
C LYS A 76 22.18 -10.81 -17.44
N GLU A 77 22.30 -10.98 -16.13
CA GLU A 77 22.42 -12.29 -15.50
C GLU A 77 21.77 -12.22 -14.13
N GLU A 78 20.86 -13.16 -13.86
CA GLU A 78 20.32 -13.40 -12.52
C GLU A 78 21.47 -13.85 -11.62
N LYS A 79 22.15 -12.90 -10.97
CA LYS A 79 23.14 -13.21 -9.95
C LYS A 79 22.48 -14.04 -8.86
N LYS A 80 22.86 -15.32 -8.79
CA LYS A 80 22.58 -16.18 -7.64
C LYS A 80 23.00 -15.41 -6.38
N LEU A 81 22.02 -15.11 -5.52
CA LEU A 81 22.25 -14.43 -4.24
C LEU A 81 23.37 -15.13 -3.47
N SER A 82 24.40 -14.39 -3.08
CA SER A 82 25.48 -14.93 -2.26
C SER A 82 24.91 -15.41 -0.92
N LYS A 83 25.58 -16.38 -0.29
CA LYS A 83 25.17 -16.94 0.99
C LYS A 83 25.05 -15.84 2.07
N ASP A 84 25.85 -14.79 1.95
CA ASP A 84 25.83 -13.63 2.85
C ASP A 84 24.65 -12.71 2.56
N THR A 85 24.31 -12.45 1.28
CA THR A 85 23.13 -11.64 0.94
C THR A 85 21.82 -12.33 1.35
N LYS A 86 21.76 -13.67 1.33
CA LYS A 86 20.61 -14.42 1.86
C LYS A 86 20.45 -14.24 3.37
N LYS A 87 21.56 -14.35 4.12
CA LYS A 87 21.55 -14.10 5.57
C LYS A 87 21.12 -12.67 5.92
N GLU A 88 21.58 -11.68 5.13
CA GLU A 88 21.15 -10.28 5.30
C GLU A 88 19.64 -10.10 5.06
N LEU A 89 19.08 -10.77 4.05
CA LEU A 89 17.64 -10.74 3.76
C LEU A 89 16.81 -11.46 4.83
N ASP A 90 17.30 -12.58 5.36
CA ASP A 90 16.63 -13.30 6.44
C ASP A 90 16.63 -12.48 7.74
N ALA A 91 17.76 -11.88 8.10
CA ALA A 91 17.89 -10.97 9.24
C ALA A 91 17.00 -9.72 9.08
N LEU A 92 16.85 -9.22 7.85
CA LEU A 92 15.93 -8.14 7.54
C LEU A 92 14.47 -8.56 7.77
N SER A 93 14.08 -9.75 7.31
CA SER A 93 12.73 -10.28 7.51
C SER A 93 12.38 -10.40 8.99
N GLU A 94 13.32 -10.89 9.80
CA GLU A 94 13.18 -10.94 11.26
C GLU A 94 13.07 -9.55 11.89
N GLY A 95 13.90 -8.59 11.43
CA GLY A 95 13.82 -7.20 11.85
C GLY A 95 12.46 -6.56 11.59
N ILE A 96 11.85 -6.83 10.43
CA ILE A 96 10.51 -6.36 10.07
C ILE A 96 9.45 -7.01 10.97
N LYS A 97 9.54 -8.31 11.23
CA LYS A 97 8.63 -9.01 12.17
C LYS A 97 8.69 -8.40 13.58
N GLN A 98 9.89 -8.11 14.08
CA GLN A 98 10.06 -7.48 15.39
C GLN A 98 9.49 -6.06 15.43
N CYS A 99 9.65 -5.29 14.34
CA CYS A 99 9.03 -3.98 14.20
C CYS A 99 7.49 -4.06 14.25
N ARG A 100 6.88 -5.01 13.53
CA ARG A 100 5.44 -5.28 13.59
C ARG A 100 4.96 -5.60 15.01
N ILE A 101 5.72 -6.39 15.77
CA ILE A 101 5.39 -6.71 17.17
C ILE A 101 5.44 -5.45 18.04
N LYS A 102 6.48 -4.61 17.89
CA LYS A 102 6.59 -3.34 18.64
C LYS A 102 5.44 -2.39 18.34
N ILE A 103 5.06 -2.26 17.06
CA ILE A 103 3.93 -1.42 16.64
C ILE A 103 2.61 -1.97 17.20
N ARG A 104 2.40 -3.29 17.19
CA ARG A 104 1.23 -3.91 17.82
C ARG A 104 1.14 -3.60 19.30
N LYS A 105 2.23 -3.79 20.06
CA LYS A 105 2.29 -3.48 21.49
C LYS A 105 2.01 -2.00 21.77
N TYR A 106 2.62 -1.09 21.00
CA TYR A 106 2.37 0.35 21.12
C TYR A 106 0.90 0.70 20.85
N ASN A 107 0.30 0.12 19.82
CA ASN A 107 -1.10 0.34 19.48
C ASN A 107 -2.05 -0.25 20.54
N GLU A 108 -1.71 -1.38 21.14
CA GLU A 108 -2.43 -1.98 22.26
C GLU A 108 -2.36 -1.08 23.50
N GLU A 109 -1.19 -0.55 23.85
CA GLU A 109 -1.02 0.40 24.95
C GLU A 109 -1.80 1.70 24.73
N LYS A 110 -1.74 2.29 23.53
CA LYS A 110 -2.56 3.47 23.17
C LYS A 110 -4.06 3.19 23.14
N ARG A 111 -4.47 1.92 23.08
CA ARG A 111 -5.86 1.48 23.17
C ARG A 111 -6.27 1.05 24.57
N LYS A 112 -5.35 0.87 25.52
CA LYS A 112 -5.70 0.63 26.94
C LYS A 112 -6.58 1.79 27.41
N GLY A 113 -7.75 1.47 27.95
CA GLY A 113 -8.73 2.46 28.43
C GLY A 113 -9.64 3.06 27.36
N LYS A 114 -9.49 2.72 26.06
CA LYS A 114 -10.42 3.13 25.01
C LYS A 114 -11.48 2.06 24.78
N PRO A 115 -12.75 2.42 24.51
CA PRO A 115 -13.77 1.45 24.15
C PRO A 115 -13.34 0.67 22.90
N GLN A 116 -13.60 -0.64 22.91
CA GLN A 116 -13.26 -1.50 21.79
C GLN A 116 -14.01 -1.00 20.55
N LYS A 117 -13.28 -0.71 19.46
CA LYS A 117 -13.92 -0.31 18.20
C LYS A 117 -14.94 -1.39 17.82
N PRO A 118 -16.21 -1.04 17.55
CA PRO A 118 -17.20 -2.02 17.15
C PRO A 118 -16.69 -2.76 15.91
N LYS A 119 -16.88 -4.09 15.91
CA LYS A 119 -16.51 -4.89 14.74
C LYS A 119 -17.35 -4.39 13.56
N PRO A 120 -16.74 -4.18 12.38
CA PRO A 120 -17.47 -3.68 11.25
C PRO A 120 -18.60 -4.64 10.88
N LYS A 121 -19.80 -4.10 10.69
CA LYS A 121 -20.98 -4.87 10.30
C LYS A 121 -20.81 -5.41 8.88
N ARG A 122 -21.60 -6.42 8.49
CA ARG A 122 -21.48 -7.06 7.17
C ARG A 122 -21.61 -6.05 6.02
N HIS A 123 -22.59 -5.14 6.07
CA HIS A 123 -22.78 -4.11 5.04
C HIS A 123 -21.58 -3.15 4.95
N GLU A 124 -20.98 -2.76 6.09
CA GLU A 124 -19.77 -1.92 6.10
C GLU A 124 -18.58 -2.64 5.48
N LYS A 125 -18.44 -3.96 5.71
CA LYS A 125 -17.40 -4.76 5.06
C LYS A 125 -17.59 -4.78 3.55
N ILE A 126 -18.81 -5.03 3.08
CA ILE A 126 -19.14 -5.06 1.65
C ILE A 126 -18.84 -3.69 1.02
N LYS A 127 -19.34 -2.61 1.63
CA LYS A 127 -19.06 -1.22 1.20
C LYS A 127 -17.55 -0.96 1.04
N LYS A 128 -16.74 -1.32 2.03
CA LYS A 128 -15.28 -1.16 1.97
C LYS A 128 -14.62 -1.93 0.82
N HIS A 129 -15.09 -3.14 0.52
CA HIS A 129 -14.55 -3.94 -0.58
C HIS A 129 -14.83 -3.27 -1.93
N PHE A 130 -16.05 -2.79 -2.16
CA PHE A 130 -16.37 -2.09 -3.41
C PHE A 130 -15.54 -0.81 -3.60
N ILE A 131 -15.36 -0.02 -2.54
CA ILE A 131 -14.48 1.15 -2.57
C ILE A 131 -13.04 0.74 -2.91
N SER A 132 -12.56 -0.38 -2.35
CA SER A 132 -11.21 -0.88 -2.60
C SER A 132 -11.02 -1.35 -4.05
N ILE A 133 -12.04 -1.96 -4.66
CA ILE A 133 -11.99 -2.38 -6.07
C ILE A 133 -11.81 -1.15 -6.97
N GLY A 134 -12.51 -0.05 -6.69
CA GLY A 134 -12.32 1.20 -7.43
C GLY A 134 -10.92 1.80 -7.30
N ASN A 135 -10.16 1.47 -6.24
CA ASN A 135 -8.77 1.92 -6.10
C ASN A 135 -7.79 1.11 -6.98
N LEU A 136 -8.24 -0.01 -7.55
CA LEU A 136 -7.43 -0.86 -8.43
C LEU A 136 -7.39 -0.36 -9.87
N ILE A 137 -8.08 0.74 -10.19
CA ILE A 137 -7.98 1.38 -11.51
C ILE A 137 -6.51 1.76 -11.74
N PRO A 138 -5.88 1.29 -12.85
CA PRO A 138 -4.50 1.57 -13.17
C PRO A 138 -4.19 3.08 -13.20
N PRO A 139 -3.02 3.54 -12.71
CA PRO A 139 -2.69 4.96 -12.64
C PRO A 139 -2.82 5.71 -13.96
N ASN A 140 -2.46 5.08 -15.08
CA ASN A 140 -2.57 5.64 -16.42
C ASN A 140 -4.02 5.83 -16.91
N LEU A 141 -4.99 5.20 -16.24
CA LEU A 141 -6.42 5.29 -16.57
C LEU A 141 -7.21 6.07 -15.51
N LYS A 142 -6.56 6.53 -14.42
CA LYS A 142 -7.26 7.24 -13.34
C LYS A 142 -7.84 8.59 -13.76
N GLU A 143 -7.24 9.24 -14.73
CA GLU A 143 -7.68 10.54 -15.25
C GLU A 143 -8.65 10.40 -16.43
N ASN A 144 -8.88 9.17 -16.91
CA ASN A 144 -9.84 8.93 -17.98
C ASN A 144 -11.27 8.92 -17.42
N LEU A 145 -12.04 9.97 -17.77
CA LEU A 145 -13.40 10.16 -17.28
C LEU A 145 -14.35 9.02 -17.69
N GLU A 146 -14.20 8.46 -18.90
CA GLU A 146 -15.04 7.36 -19.36
C GLU A 146 -14.81 6.10 -18.52
N VAL A 147 -13.53 5.78 -18.25
CA VAL A 147 -13.15 4.65 -17.39
C VAL A 147 -13.69 4.84 -15.98
N GLN A 148 -13.62 6.05 -15.43
CA GLN A 148 -14.15 6.34 -14.10
C GLN A 148 -15.67 6.16 -14.04
N LYS A 149 -16.41 6.67 -15.04
CA LYS A 149 -17.89 6.52 -15.12
C LYS A 149 -18.31 5.07 -15.30
N GLU A 150 -17.59 4.31 -16.12
CA GLU A 150 -17.88 2.89 -16.31
C GLU A 150 -17.58 2.09 -15.05
N ALA A 151 -16.46 2.36 -14.37
CA ALA A 151 -16.13 1.76 -13.10
C ALA A 151 -17.17 2.07 -12.02
N GLU A 152 -17.60 3.33 -11.90
CA GLU A 152 -18.67 3.73 -10.99
C GLU A 152 -19.95 2.93 -11.24
N LYS A 153 -20.39 2.86 -12.50
CA LYS A 153 -21.61 2.14 -12.90
C LYS A 153 -21.55 0.65 -12.55
N ILE A 154 -20.42 -0.01 -12.84
CA ILE A 154 -20.21 -1.43 -12.52
C ILE A 154 -20.22 -1.65 -11.00
N LEU A 155 -19.50 -0.83 -10.24
CA LEU A 155 -19.41 -0.95 -8.79
C LEU A 155 -20.76 -0.68 -8.11
N LEU A 156 -21.50 0.33 -8.55
CA LEU A 156 -22.84 0.64 -8.05
C LEU A 156 -23.81 -0.51 -8.31
N ARG A 157 -23.79 -1.06 -9.53
CA ARG A 157 -24.64 -2.20 -9.89
C ARG A 157 -24.31 -3.42 -9.04
N GLY A 158 -23.03 -3.80 -8.99
CA GLY A 158 -22.58 -4.95 -8.20
C GLY A 158 -22.88 -4.79 -6.71
N TYR A 159 -22.68 -3.59 -6.15
CA TYR A 159 -23.00 -3.32 -4.74
C TYR A 159 -24.49 -3.54 -4.47
N ARG A 160 -25.38 -2.97 -5.30
CA ARG A 160 -26.83 -3.13 -5.15
C ARG A 160 -27.25 -4.59 -5.26
N GLU A 161 -26.77 -5.31 -6.27
CA GLU A 161 -27.11 -6.72 -6.49
C GLU A 161 -26.68 -7.60 -5.30
N ILE A 162 -25.47 -7.40 -4.77
CA ILE A 162 -24.99 -8.17 -3.60
C ILE A 162 -25.78 -7.84 -2.33
N ILE A 163 -26.03 -6.57 -2.05
CA ILE A 163 -26.75 -6.15 -0.85
C ILE A 163 -28.20 -6.67 -0.90
N ASN A 164 -28.84 -6.63 -2.08
CA ASN A 164 -30.18 -7.17 -2.29
C ASN A 164 -30.21 -8.71 -2.16
N ALA A 165 -29.26 -9.42 -2.77
CA ALA A 165 -29.15 -10.88 -2.67
C ALA A 165 -28.98 -11.35 -1.22
N PHE A 166 -28.25 -10.58 -0.41
CA PHE A 166 -28.04 -10.87 1.01
C PHE A 166 -29.15 -10.34 1.92
N ARG A 167 -30.24 -9.79 1.35
CA ARG A 167 -31.40 -9.25 2.08
C ARG A 167 -31.01 -8.23 3.15
N ILE A 168 -29.99 -7.42 2.86
CA ILE A 168 -29.55 -6.34 3.73
C ILE A 168 -30.50 -5.14 3.53
N ASN A 169 -30.92 -4.51 4.64
CA ASN A 169 -31.94 -3.45 4.65
C ASN A 169 -31.65 -2.30 3.66
N THR A 170 -32.70 -1.72 3.09
CA THR A 170 -32.66 -0.66 2.06
C THR A 170 -31.94 0.61 2.53
N ILE A 171 -31.94 0.89 3.84
CA ILE A 171 -31.18 2.01 4.42
C ILE A 171 -29.68 1.85 4.13
N HIS A 172 -29.13 0.66 4.34
CA HIS A 172 -27.70 0.38 4.10
C HIS A 172 -27.36 0.24 2.61
N VAL A 173 -28.35 -0.06 1.76
CA VAL A 173 -28.21 0.06 0.30
C VAL A 173 -27.93 1.52 -0.05
N LYS A 174 -28.72 2.47 0.48
CA LYS A 174 -28.56 3.90 0.20
C LYS A 174 -27.21 4.44 0.66
N GLU A 175 -26.82 4.18 1.91
CA GLU A 175 -25.55 4.64 2.49
C GLU A 175 -24.30 4.13 1.74
N GLY A 176 -24.38 2.96 1.12
CA GLY A 176 -23.27 2.43 0.33
C GLY A 176 -23.28 2.96 -1.11
N VAL A 177 -24.45 3.15 -1.70
CA VAL A 177 -24.60 3.78 -3.02
C VAL A 177 -24.09 5.21 -2.99
N GLU A 178 -24.49 6.01 -1.99
CA GLU A 178 -24.05 7.40 -1.82
C GLU A 178 -22.52 7.46 -1.68
N ALA A 179 -21.94 6.67 -0.80
CA ALA A 179 -20.49 6.71 -0.60
C ALA A 179 -19.66 6.21 -1.81
N ILE A 180 -20.23 5.36 -2.67
CA ILE A 180 -19.58 5.03 -3.95
C ILE A 180 -19.67 6.25 -4.87
N LYS A 181 -20.85 6.88 -5.00
CA LYS A 181 -21.02 8.09 -5.83
C LYS A 181 -20.13 9.23 -5.39
N ASP A 182 -20.15 9.60 -4.11
CA ASP A 182 -19.36 10.71 -3.57
C ASP A 182 -17.87 10.57 -3.92
N LYS A 183 -17.35 9.34 -3.87
CA LYS A 183 -15.96 9.06 -4.26
C LYS A 183 -15.69 9.35 -5.74
N TYR A 184 -16.60 8.98 -6.63
CA TYR A 184 -16.44 9.19 -8.07
C TYR A 184 -16.75 10.65 -8.46
N ASP A 185 -17.68 11.31 -7.78
CA ASP A 185 -17.95 12.75 -7.92
C ASP A 185 -16.70 13.57 -7.55
N GLU A 186 -16.04 13.26 -6.43
CA GLU A 186 -14.76 13.87 -6.05
C GLU A 186 -13.65 13.65 -7.07
N ILE A 187 -13.65 12.50 -7.76
CA ILE A 187 -12.67 12.20 -8.81
C ILE A 187 -13.01 12.99 -10.07
N GLU A 188 -14.28 13.05 -10.47
CA GLU A 188 -14.74 13.81 -11.62
C GLU A 188 -14.45 15.31 -11.45
N GLU A 189 -14.69 15.88 -10.26
CA GLU A 189 -14.31 17.27 -9.95
C GLU A 189 -12.81 17.52 -10.06
N LYS A 190 -11.97 16.55 -9.67
CA LYS A 190 -10.51 16.66 -9.78
C LYS A 190 -10.00 16.53 -11.21
N ILE A 191 -10.69 15.77 -12.06
CA ILE A 191 -10.33 15.61 -13.48
C ILE A 191 -10.78 16.82 -14.32
N LYS A 192 -11.90 17.45 -13.95
CA LYS A 192 -12.45 18.62 -14.65
C LYS A 192 -11.79 19.96 -14.26
N LYS A 193 -11.08 20.01 -13.14
CA LYS A 193 -10.29 21.18 -12.70
C LYS A 193 -8.90 21.14 -13.30
#